data_AF-A0A2Z6PDJ6-F1
#
_entry.id   AF-A0A2Z6PDJ6-F1
#
_cell.length_a   1.000
_cell.length_b   1.000
_cell.length_c   1.000
_cell.angle_alpha   90.00
_cell.angle_beta   90.00
_cell.angle_gamma   90.00
#
_symmetry.space_group_name_H-M   'P 1'
#
loop_
_entity.id
_entity.type
_entity.pdbx_description
1 polymer ?
#
loop_
_entity_poly.entity_id
_entity_poly.type
_entity_poly.pdbx_seq_one_letter_code
_entity_poly.pdbx_strand_id
1 'polypeptide(L)'
;MAPEMIKRKSYGRKVDVYGFGLMLWEMLTGTIPYVDMNPMQAAFAVVNKKLRPAIPPECPPAMRALIEQCWALQPDKRPDFWQIVKVLEQFESSIARDGTLTLVQNPRCHDQKKGLLHWIQKLGPIQNSGPKPKPKFT
;
A
#
# COMPACT_ATOMS: atom_id res chain seq x y z
N MET A 1 4.13 9.03 -8.53
CA MET A 1 3.36 8.32 -9.59
C MET A 1 4.10 7.05 -10.01
N ALA A 2 3.37 6.01 -10.42
CA ALA A 2 3.97 4.79 -10.94
C ALA A 2 4.69 5.04 -12.30
N PRO A 3 5.80 4.35 -12.60
CA PRO A 3 6.57 4.57 -13.83
C PRO A 3 5.77 4.41 -15.12
N GLU A 4 4.85 3.45 -15.18
CA GLU A 4 3.99 3.18 -16.33
C GLU A 4 2.96 4.29 -16.60
N MET A 5 2.45 4.94 -15.54
CA MET A 5 1.57 6.11 -15.67
C MET A 5 2.34 7.29 -16.25
N ILE A 6 3.56 7.53 -15.77
CA ILE A 6 4.42 8.62 -16.26
C ILE A 6 4.73 8.41 -17.74
N LYS A 7 4.95 7.15 -18.16
CA LYS A 7 5.17 6.76 -19.56
C LYS A 7 3.91 6.78 -20.42
N ARG A 8 2.74 7.14 -19.88
CA ARG A 8 1.44 7.10 -20.57
C ARG A 8 1.14 5.73 -21.20
N LYS A 9 1.60 4.64 -20.58
CA LYS A 9 1.27 3.27 -20.99
C LYS A 9 -0.07 2.87 -20.40
N SER A 10 -0.65 1.77 -20.91
CA SER A 10 -1.80 1.15 -20.23
C SER A 10 -1.43 0.79 -18.80
N TYR A 11 -2.34 1.09 -17.87
CA TYR A 11 -2.15 0.84 -16.45
C TYR A 11 -3.44 0.33 -15.80
N GLY A 12 -3.31 -0.35 -14.67
CA GLY A 12 -4.44 -0.84 -13.86
C GLY A 12 -4.20 -0.61 -12.38
N ARG A 13 -4.94 -1.32 -11.51
CA ARG A 13 -4.94 -1.14 -10.04
C ARG A 13 -3.57 -1.21 -9.36
N LYS A 14 -2.56 -1.81 -10.01
CA LYS A 14 -1.19 -1.91 -9.48
C LYS A 14 -0.49 -0.54 -9.36
N VAL A 15 -0.99 0.50 -10.01
CA VAL A 15 -0.44 1.86 -9.85
C VAL A 15 -0.74 2.43 -8.46
N ASP A 16 -1.89 2.07 -7.89
CA ASP A 16 -2.28 2.50 -6.55
C ASP A 16 -1.41 1.80 -5.50
N VAL A 17 -1.04 0.54 -5.74
CA VAL A 17 -0.07 -0.19 -4.90
C VAL A 17 1.29 0.49 -4.89
N TYR A 18 1.74 1.00 -6.05
CA TYR A 18 2.99 1.78 -6.13
C TYR A 18 2.89 3.07 -5.30
N GLY A 19 1.77 3.79 -5.44
CA GLY A 19 1.50 4.99 -4.63
C GLY A 19 1.50 4.69 -3.14
N PHE A 20 0.86 3.59 -2.74
CA PHE A 20 0.84 3.11 -1.37
C PHE A 20 2.25 2.79 -0.83
N GLY A 21 3.13 2.19 -1.64
CA GLY A 21 4.53 1.97 -1.25
C GLY A 21 5.28 3.27 -0.94
N LEU A 22 5.06 4.33 -1.75
CA LEU A 22 5.62 5.65 -1.47
C LEU A 22 5.02 6.28 -0.20
N MET A 23 3.72 6.09 0.05
CA MET A 23 3.05 6.57 1.26
C MET A 23 3.58 5.87 2.52
N LEU A 24 3.80 4.55 2.47
CA LEU A 24 4.46 3.81 3.56
C LEU A 24 5.85 4.38 3.85
N TRP A 25 6.62 4.68 2.80
CA TRP A 25 7.94 5.30 2.94
C TRP A 25 7.85 6.69 3.58
N GLU A 26 6.92 7.55 3.13
CA GLU A 26 6.71 8.89 3.69
C GLU A 26 6.31 8.83 5.16
N MET A 27 5.44 7.90 5.57
CA MET A 27 5.10 7.69 6.98
C MET A 27 6.29 7.21 7.82
N LEU A 28 7.16 6.38 7.22
CA LEU A 28 8.36 5.87 7.88
C LEU A 28 9.39 6.98 8.11
N THR A 29 9.61 7.85 7.13
CA THR A 29 10.66 8.87 7.18
C THR A 29 10.18 10.23 7.68
N GLY A 30 8.87 10.49 7.62
CA GLY A 30 8.30 11.82 7.86
C GLY A 30 8.71 12.85 6.80
N THR A 31 9.14 12.41 5.61
CA THR A 31 9.66 13.28 4.56
C THR A 31 8.95 13.09 3.23
N ILE A 32 8.90 14.16 2.43
CA ILE A 32 8.30 14.14 1.10
C ILE A 32 9.27 13.44 0.13
N PRO A 33 8.83 12.45 -0.66
CA PRO A 33 9.68 11.81 -1.66
C PRO A 33 10.24 12.81 -2.67
N TYR A 34 11.55 12.75 -2.91
CA TYR A 34 12.26 13.57 -3.90
C TYR A 34 12.16 15.09 -3.66
N VAL A 35 12.19 15.52 -2.39
CA VAL A 35 12.06 16.95 -1.99
C VAL A 35 12.99 17.92 -2.74
N ASP A 36 14.19 17.46 -3.13
CA ASP A 36 15.18 18.28 -3.84
C ASP A 36 15.01 18.29 -5.36
N MET A 37 13.92 17.71 -5.89
CA MET A 37 13.66 17.59 -7.32
C MET A 37 12.35 18.26 -7.71
N ASN A 38 12.34 18.96 -8.84
CA ASN A 38 11.08 19.37 -9.42
C ASN A 38 10.32 18.15 -10.01
N PRO A 39 9.00 18.27 -10.27
CA PRO A 39 8.20 17.13 -10.73
C PRO A 39 8.71 16.45 -12.01
N MET A 40 9.28 17.23 -12.95
CA MET A 40 9.83 16.71 -14.20
C MET A 40 11.13 15.92 -13.96
N GLN A 41 12.00 16.43 -13.11
CA GLN A 41 13.24 15.74 -12.70
C GLN A 41 12.93 14.43 -11.97
N ALA A 42 12.00 14.46 -11.03
CA ALA A 42 11.57 13.26 -10.30
C ALA A 42 10.97 12.23 -11.25
N ALA A 43 10.07 12.64 -12.15
CA ALA A 43 9.48 11.77 -13.16
C ALA A 43 10.56 11.12 -14.05
N PHE A 44 11.51 11.91 -14.54
CA PHE A 44 12.63 11.41 -15.34
C PHE A 44 13.49 10.41 -14.54
N ALA A 45 13.84 10.72 -13.29
CA ALA A 45 14.67 9.86 -12.45
C ALA A 45 13.99 8.52 -12.12
N VAL A 46 12.69 8.55 -11.78
CA VAL A 46 11.89 7.35 -11.52
C VAL A 46 11.82 6.43 -12.74
N VAL A 47 11.63 7.01 -13.93
CA VAL A 47 11.41 6.27 -15.18
C VAL A 47 12.72 5.77 -15.79
N ASN A 48 13.75 6.62 -15.87
CA ASN A 48 14.97 6.34 -16.63
C ASN A 48 16.10 5.82 -15.74
N LYS A 49 16.24 6.36 -14.52
CA LYS A 49 17.28 5.94 -13.57
C LYS A 49 16.78 4.87 -12.59
N LYS A 50 15.50 4.50 -12.67
CA LYS A 50 14.83 3.58 -11.72
C LYS A 50 14.97 4.05 -10.26
N LEU A 51 15.10 5.36 -10.05
CA LEU A 51 15.34 5.94 -8.74
C LEU A 51 14.17 5.64 -7.78
N ARG A 52 14.49 5.30 -6.54
CA ARG A 52 13.54 5.17 -5.42
C ARG A 52 14.06 5.99 -4.24
N PRO A 53 13.17 6.47 -3.35
CA PRO A 53 13.59 7.11 -2.11
C PRO A 53 14.43 6.14 -1.27
N ALA A 54 15.45 6.66 -0.59
CA ALA A 54 16.32 5.82 0.24
C ALA A 54 15.57 5.37 1.50
N ILE A 55 15.57 4.06 1.79
CA ILE A 55 15.01 3.52 3.03
C ILE A 55 16.11 3.56 4.10
N PRO A 56 15.89 4.22 5.26
CA PRO A 56 16.85 4.26 6.36
C PRO A 56 17.31 2.86 6.79
N PRO A 57 18.59 2.65 7.13
CA PRO A 57 19.10 1.35 7.54
C PRO A 57 18.44 0.80 8.81
N GLU A 58 17.91 1.68 9.66
CA GLU A 58 17.18 1.34 10.89
C GLU A 58 15.77 0.80 10.63
N CYS A 59 15.27 0.93 9.39
CA CYS A 59 13.96 0.42 9.01
C CYS A 59 13.90 -1.10 9.21
N PRO A 60 12.91 -1.63 9.97
CA PRO A 60 12.77 -3.05 10.18
C PRO A 60 12.71 -3.83 8.86
N PRO A 61 13.43 -4.97 8.73
CA PRO A 61 13.53 -5.69 7.46
C PRO A 61 12.19 -6.04 6.81
N ALA A 62 11.18 -6.35 7.63
CA ALA A 62 9.84 -6.68 7.14
C ALA A 62 9.14 -5.46 6.49
N MET A 63 9.25 -4.28 7.11
CA MET A 63 8.69 -3.04 6.57
C MET A 63 9.42 -2.64 5.28
N ARG A 64 10.75 -2.72 5.28
CA ARG A 64 11.58 -2.48 4.07
C ARG A 64 11.11 -3.37 2.92
N ALA A 65 10.95 -4.67 3.16
CA ALA A 65 10.51 -5.61 2.13
C ALA A 65 9.12 -5.28 1.58
N LEU A 66 8.17 -4.88 2.45
CA LEU A 66 6.83 -4.47 2.02
C LEU A 66 6.87 -3.22 1.13
N ILE A 67 7.60 -2.18 1.55
CA ILE A 67 7.78 -0.96 0.76
C ILE A 67 8.40 -1.30 -0.61
N GLU A 68 9.45 -2.12 -0.62
CA GLU A 68 10.17 -2.51 -1.83
C GLU A 68 9.33 -3.31 -2.82
N GLN A 69 8.47 -4.21 -2.31
CA GLN A 69 7.52 -4.94 -3.14
C GLN A 69 6.43 -4.04 -3.71
N CYS A 70 5.87 -3.13 -2.91
CA CYS A 70 4.81 -2.21 -3.34
C CYS A 70 5.25 -1.30 -4.49
N TRP A 71 6.49 -0.80 -4.48
CA TRP A 71 7.01 0.10 -5.53
C TRP A 71 7.89 -0.57 -6.59
N ALA A 72 7.75 -1.89 -6.75
CA ALA A 72 8.48 -2.66 -7.74
C ALA A 72 8.31 -2.09 -9.16
N LEU A 73 9.37 -2.15 -9.97
CA LEU A 73 9.36 -1.61 -11.33
C LEU A 73 8.30 -2.29 -12.20
N GLN A 74 8.20 -3.62 -12.13
CA GLN A 74 7.22 -4.40 -12.87
C GLN A 74 5.90 -4.46 -12.08
N PRO A 75 4.76 -4.04 -12.66
CA PRO A 75 3.47 -4.06 -11.96
C PRO A 75 3.07 -5.42 -11.41
N ASP A 76 3.40 -6.51 -12.13
CA ASP A 76 3.06 -7.89 -11.74
C ASP A 76 3.85 -8.39 -10.54
N LYS A 77 4.95 -7.71 -10.17
CA LYS A 77 5.75 -8.02 -8.98
C LYS A 77 5.20 -7.32 -7.73
N ARG A 78 4.27 -6.38 -7.89
CA ARG A 78 3.65 -5.69 -6.76
C ARG A 78 2.55 -6.58 -6.17
N PRO A 79 2.40 -6.66 -4.84
CA PRO A 79 1.31 -7.39 -4.22
C PRO A 79 -0.05 -6.78 -4.58
N ASP A 80 -1.12 -7.55 -4.41
CA ASP A 80 -2.47 -6.99 -4.33
C ASP A 80 -2.72 -6.44 -2.92
N PHE A 81 -3.64 -5.48 -2.78
CA PHE A 81 -3.97 -4.91 -1.47
C PHE A 81 -4.40 -5.94 -0.43
N TRP A 82 -5.09 -7.02 -0.81
CA TRP A 82 -5.44 -8.08 0.14
C TRP A 82 -4.20 -8.77 0.73
N GLN A 83 -3.12 -8.90 -0.05
CA GLN A 83 -1.86 -9.46 0.43
C GLN A 83 -1.17 -8.47 1.36
N ILE A 84 -1.20 -7.18 1.03
CA ILE A 84 -0.68 -6.10 1.88
C ILE A 84 -1.38 -6.09 3.22
N VAL A 85 -2.73 -6.12 3.24
CA VAL A 85 -3.52 -6.17 4.48
C VAL A 85 -3.10 -7.36 5.34
N LYS A 86 -2.96 -8.55 4.73
CA LYS A 86 -2.53 -9.76 5.44
C LYS A 86 -1.14 -9.60 6.08
N VAL A 87 -0.20 -8.95 5.40
CA VAL A 87 1.13 -8.63 5.94
C VAL A 87 1.03 -7.62 7.09
N LEU A 88 0.18 -6.59 6.97
CA LEU A 88 -0.01 -5.59 8.02
C LEU A 88 -0.68 -6.17 9.27
N GLU A 89 -1.65 -7.06 9.12
CA GLU A 89 -2.27 -7.81 10.24
C GLU A 89 -1.23 -8.69 10.96
N GLN A 90 -0.28 -9.26 10.22
CA GLN A 90 0.85 -10.00 10.80
C GLN A 90 1.82 -9.07 11.55
N PHE A 91 2.07 -7.87 11.02
CA PHE A 91 2.88 -6.87 11.71
C PHE A 91 2.26 -6.45 13.03
N GLU A 92 0.96 -6.13 13.04
CA GLU A 92 0.20 -5.80 14.25
C GLU A 92 0.32 -6.91 15.30
N SER A 93 0.12 -8.16 14.89
CA SER A 93 0.21 -9.33 15.77
C SER A 93 1.63 -9.53 16.34
N SER A 94 2.68 -9.35 15.52
CA SER A 94 4.07 -9.49 15.97
C SER A 94 4.48 -8.37 16.93
N ILE A 95 4.04 -7.14 16.67
CA ILE A 95 4.27 -6.00 17.58
C ILE A 95 3.57 -6.25 18.92
N ALA A 96 2.32 -6.71 18.91
CA ALA A 96 1.57 -6.98 20.13
C ALA A 96 2.19 -8.08 21.00
N ARG A 97 2.88 -9.05 20.40
CA ARG A 97 3.52 -10.18 21.10
C ARG A 97 4.93 -9.88 21.57
N ASP A 98 5.77 -9.42 20.64
CA ASP A 98 7.23 -9.43 20.80
C ASP A 98 7.83 -8.02 20.62
N GLY A 99 7.00 -6.99 20.39
CA GLY A 99 7.43 -5.60 20.17
C GLY A 99 8.29 -5.38 18.92
N THR A 100 8.40 -6.38 18.03
CA THR A 100 9.40 -6.38 16.95
C THR A 100 8.78 -6.72 15.58
N LEU A 101 9.29 -6.09 14.51
CA LEU A 101 8.90 -6.33 13.12
C LEU A 101 9.91 -7.26 12.41
N THR A 102 9.89 -8.54 12.77
CA THR A 102 10.75 -9.57 12.13
C THR A 102 10.18 -10.04 10.80
N LEU A 103 11.04 -10.64 9.97
CA LEU A 103 10.76 -10.97 8.57
C LEU A 103 9.57 -11.95 8.45
N VAL A 104 8.46 -11.47 7.91
CA VAL A 104 7.28 -12.30 7.64
C VAL A 104 7.60 -13.25 6.50
N GLN A 105 7.52 -14.55 6.76
CA GLN A 105 7.70 -15.56 5.73
C GLN A 105 6.63 -15.40 4.64
N ASN A 106 7.13 -15.34 3.40
CA ASN A 106 6.38 -15.19 2.16
C ASN A 106 5.06 -16.00 2.21
N PRO A 107 3.87 -15.36 2.17
CA PRO A 107 2.62 -16.10 2.13
C PRO A 107 2.55 -16.79 0.77
N ARG A 108 3.00 -18.05 0.73
CA ARG A 108 2.77 -18.93 -0.40
C ARG A 108 1.28 -18.91 -0.70
N CYS A 109 0.97 -18.65 -1.96
CA CYS A 109 -0.35 -18.58 -2.54
C CYS A 109 -1.15 -19.82 -2.14
N HIS A 110 -2.02 -19.73 -1.13
CA HIS A 110 -3.20 -20.57 -1.04
C HIS A 110 -4.25 -19.96 -0.09
N ASP A 111 -5.49 -20.06 -0.55
CA ASP A 111 -6.75 -19.80 0.16
C ASP A 111 -7.27 -18.34 0.15
N GLN A 112 -7.67 -17.91 -1.04
CA GLN A 112 -8.32 -16.64 -1.39
C GLN A 112 -9.73 -16.47 -0.76
N LYS A 113 -10.38 -17.56 -0.31
CA LYS A 113 -11.81 -17.55 0.05
C LYS A 113 -12.09 -17.25 1.51
N LYS A 114 -11.20 -17.64 2.44
CA LYS A 114 -11.46 -17.53 3.89
C LYS A 114 -11.25 -16.11 4.43
N GLY A 115 -10.23 -15.39 3.95
CA GLY A 115 -9.92 -14.03 4.41
C GLY A 115 -10.94 -12.99 3.97
N LEU A 116 -11.50 -13.13 2.75
CA LEU A 116 -12.49 -12.19 2.22
C LEU A 116 -13.85 -12.32 2.94
N LEU A 117 -14.26 -13.54 3.29
CA LEU A 117 -15.48 -13.81 4.06
C LEU A 117 -15.39 -13.24 5.49
N HIS A 118 -14.23 -13.39 6.13
CA HIS A 118 -13.97 -12.80 7.45
C HIS A 118 -14.03 -11.26 7.41
N TRP A 119 -13.52 -10.64 6.35
CA TRP A 119 -13.59 -9.18 6.16
C TRP A 119 -15.02 -8.66 5.90
N ILE A 120 -15.82 -9.38 5.12
CA ILE A 120 -17.24 -9.04 4.89
C ILE A 120 -18.03 -9.12 6.21
N GLN A 121 -17.71 -10.08 7.09
CA GLN A 121 -18.35 -10.18 8.41
C GLN A 121 -17.90 -9.08 9.39
N LYS A 122 -16.64 -8.62 9.31
CA LYS A 122 -16.12 -7.55 10.18
C LYS A 122 -16.67 -6.17 9.79
N LEU A 123 -17.06 -5.96 8.54
CA LEU A 123 -17.72 -4.75 8.02
C LEU A 123 -19.26 -4.86 8.08
N GLY A 124 -19.82 -5.30 9.22
CA GLY A 124 -21.26 -5.39 9.42
C GLY A 124 -22.03 -4.12 9.00
N PRO A 125 -23.31 -4.22 8.60
CA PRO A 125 -24.03 -3.13 7.98
C PRO A 125 -24.10 -1.92 8.91
N ILE A 126 -23.69 -0.75 8.40
CA ILE A 126 -23.90 0.55 9.03
C ILE A 126 -25.42 0.72 9.21
N GLN A 127 -25.88 0.60 10.45
CA GLN A 127 -27.25 0.94 10.85
C GLN A 127 -27.43 2.45 10.67
N ASN A 128 -27.97 2.85 9.52
CA ASN A 128 -28.32 4.23 9.26
C ASN A 128 -29.73 4.48 9.83
N SER A 129 -29.83 4.72 11.13
CA SER A 129 -31.08 5.14 11.78
C SER A 129 -31.13 6.67 11.92
N GLY A 130 -31.56 7.33 10.86
CA GLY A 130 -31.94 8.75 10.88
C GLY A 130 -33.29 8.94 10.16
N PRO A 131 -34.28 9.64 10.73
CA PRO A 131 -35.59 9.75 10.13
C PRO A 131 -35.53 10.66 8.88
N LYS A 132 -35.92 10.13 7.72
CA LYS A 132 -36.09 10.90 6.49
C LYS A 132 -37.30 11.83 6.61
N PRO A 133 -37.16 13.16 6.40
CA PRO A 133 -38.32 14.03 6.27
C PRO A 133 -39.01 13.78 4.93
N LYS A 134 -40.35 13.69 4.96
CA LYS A 134 -41.20 13.60 3.76
C LYS A 134 -41.38 15.01 3.16
N PRO A 135 -41.31 15.17 1.83
CA PRO A 135 -41.68 16.42 1.18
C PRO A 135 -43.21 16.60 1.21
N LYS A 136 -43.67 17.76 1.67
CA LYS A 136 -45.06 18.20 1.50
C LYS A 136 -45.17 18.91 0.15
N PHE A 137 -46.03 18.41 -0.72
CA PHE A 137 -46.49 19.16 -1.89
C PHE A 137 -47.75 19.94 -1.48
N THR A 138 -47.69 21.25 -1.65
CA THR A 138 -48.82 22.19 -1.74
C THR A 138 -48.51 23.13 -2.89
#